data_AF-A0A251WC25-F1
#
_entry.id   AF-A0A251WC25-F1
#
_cell.length_a   1.000
_cell.length_b   1.000
_cell.length_c   1.000
_cell.angle_alpha   90.00
_cell.angle_beta   90.00
_cell.angle_gamma   90.00
#
_symmetry.space_group_name_H-M   'P 1'
#
loop_
_entity.id
_entity.type
_entity.pdbx_description
1 polymer ?
#
loop_
_entity_poly.entity_id
_entity_poly.type
_entity_poly.pdbx_seq_one_letter_code
_entity_poly.pdbx_strand_id
1 'polypeptide(L)' 'MFIGFDHADRASESDRRPFRFYLFGTREEVQSAINQLHVLRFSDRVRWSSPMPVPGSDWQYVSMMERDRATE' A
#
# COMPACT_ATOMS: atom_id res chain seq x y z
N MET A 1 46.97 -0.96 -16.81
CA MET A 1 46.03 -0.43 -15.81
C MET A 1 44.67 -1.04 -16.12
N PHE A 2 44.23 -1.99 -15.31
CA PHE A 2 42.95 -2.68 -15.48
C PHE A 2 41.99 -2.08 -14.43
N ILE A 3 40.91 -1.46 -14.88
CA ILE A 3 39.83 -1.05 -13.97
C ILE A 3 38.93 -2.27 -13.83
N GLY A 4 39.17 -3.04 -12.77
CA GLY A 4 38.20 -4.04 -12.32
C GLY A 4 37.00 -3.29 -11.81
N PHE A 5 35.87 -3.38 -12.53
CA PHE A 5 34.61 -2.91 -12.00
C PHE A 5 34.31 -3.76 -10.78
N ASP A 6 34.45 -3.07 -9.65
CA ASP A 6 34.05 -3.48 -8.32
C ASP A 6 32.77 -4.32 -8.39
N HIS A 7 32.79 -5.45 -7.71
CA HIS A 7 31.61 -6.22 -7.35
C HIS A 7 30.81 -5.43 -6.30
N ALA A 8 30.55 -4.16 -6.58
CA ALA A 8 29.73 -3.29 -5.77
C ALA A 8 28.28 -3.70 -6.02
N ASP A 9 27.70 -4.23 -4.95
CA ASP A 9 26.28 -4.18 -4.68
C ASP A 9 25.41 -4.84 -5.75
N ARG A 10 25.28 -6.16 -5.63
CA ARG A 10 23.94 -6.75 -5.74
C ARG A 10 23.07 -6.06 -4.68
N ALA A 11 22.53 -4.89 -5.02
CA ALA A 11 21.43 -4.29 -4.29
C ALA A 11 20.31 -5.33 -4.31
N SER A 12 20.18 -6.03 -3.19
CA SER A 12 19.16 -7.05 -2.97
C SER A 12 17.81 -6.42 -3.34
N GLU A 13 17.19 -6.90 -4.43
CA GLU A 13 15.83 -6.49 -4.83
C GLU A 13 14.79 -6.71 -3.71
N SER A 14 15.18 -7.44 -2.66
CA SER A 14 14.42 -7.80 -1.48
C SER A 14 14.05 -6.64 -0.55
N ASP A 15 14.68 -5.46 -0.66
CA ASP A 15 14.47 -4.35 0.30
C ASP A 15 13.48 -3.26 -0.16
N ARG A 16 12.90 -3.41 -1.36
CA ARG A 16 11.81 -2.52 -1.80
C ARG A 16 10.53 -2.85 -1.03
N ARG A 17 10.37 -2.22 0.15
CA ARG A 17 9.11 -2.23 0.90
C ARG A 17 7.98 -1.82 -0.05
N PRO A 18 6.88 -2.60 -0.12
CA PRO A 18 5.76 -2.23 -0.99
C PRO A 18 5.19 -0.89 -0.53
N PHE A 19 4.88 -0.01 -1.49
CA PHE A 19 4.16 1.23 -1.21
C PHE A 19 2.81 0.91 -0.57
N ARG A 20 2.57 1.48 0.61
CA ARG A 20 1.32 1.35 1.36
C ARG A 20 0.67 2.72 1.47
N PHE A 21 -0.62 2.77 1.17
CA PHE A 21 -1.46 3.95 1.42
C PHE A 21 -2.44 3.62 2.53
N TYR A 22 -2.73 4.62 3.35
CA TYR A 22 -3.67 4.52 4.46
C TYR A 22 -4.72 5.61 4.31
N LEU A 23 -5.98 5.22 4.44
CA LEU A 23 -7.11 6.14 4.52
C LEU A 23 -7.53 6.25 5.98
N PHE A 24 -7.72 7.48 6.46
CA PHE A 24 -8.17 7.78 7.82
C PHE A 24 -9.35 8.74 7.79
N GLY A 25 -10.33 8.51 8.64
CA GLY A 25 -11.53 9.34 8.76
C GLY A 25 -12.62 8.61 9.53
N THR A 26 -13.85 9.08 9.41
CA THR A 26 -15.01 8.30 9.84
C THR A 26 -15.16 7.03 8.99
N ARG A 27 -15.96 6.07 9.48
CA ARG A 27 -16.22 4.83 8.74
C ARG A 27 -16.80 5.11 7.36
N GLU A 28 -17.73 6.06 7.28
CA GLU A 28 -18.44 6.45 6.08
C GLU A 28 -17.51 7.12 5.06
N GLU A 29 -16.64 8.02 5.53
CA GLU A 29 -15.65 8.70 4.69
C GLU A 29 -14.64 7.71 4.10
N VAL A 30 -14.10 6.83 4.93
CA VAL A 30 -13.14 5.80 4.48
C VAL A 30 -13.79 4.88 3.46
N GLN A 31 -15.02 4.42 3.71
CA GLN A 31 -15.74 3.57 2.77
C GLN A 31 -16.08 4.29 1.46
N SER A 32 -16.49 5.55 1.53
CA SER A 32 -16.78 6.38 0.36
C SER A 32 -15.53 6.57 -0.51
N ALA A 33 -14.38 6.85 0.09
CA ALA A 33 -13.11 6.98 -0.60
C ALA A 33 -12.70 5.67 -1.30
N ILE A 34 -12.81 4.52 -0.64
CA ILE A 34 -12.55 3.21 -1.25
C ILE A 34 -13.44 3.00 -2.48
N ASN A 35 -14.74 3.30 -2.36
CA ASN A 35 -15.69 3.15 -3.47
C ASN A 35 -15.31 4.04 -4.66
N GLN A 36 -14.95 5.30 -4.42
CA GLN A 36 -14.51 6.22 -5.47
C GLN A 36 -13.22 5.74 -6.15
N LEU A 37 -12.23 5.29 -5.38
CA LEU A 37 -10.97 4.77 -5.91
C LEU A 37 -11.17 3.49 -6.73
N HIS A 38 -12.12 2.64 -6.35
CA HIS A 38 -12.54 1.47 -7.13
C HIS A 38 -13.18 1.87 -8.46
N VAL A 39 -14.13 2.84 -8.45
CA VAL A 39 -14.79 3.32 -9.68
C VAL A 39 -13.78 3.91 -10.66
N LEU A 40 -12.79 4.65 -10.16
CA LEU A 40 -11.73 5.25 -10.97
C LEU A 40 -10.71 4.24 -11.50
N ARG A 41 -10.81 2.94 -11.13
CA ARG A 41 -9.80 1.92 -11.39
C ARG A 41 -8.40 2.38 -11.02
N PHE A 42 -8.27 3.09 -9.89
CA PHE A 42 -7.04 3.76 -9.48
C PHE A 42 -5.84 2.80 -9.35
N SER A 43 -6.07 1.49 -9.26
CA SER A 43 -5.13 0.46 -9.67
C SER A 43 -5.84 -0.89 -9.66
N ASP A 44 -5.88 -1.60 -10.79
CA ASP A 44 -6.54 -2.92 -10.88
C ASP A 44 -5.86 -4.00 -10.01
N ARG A 45 -4.67 -3.71 -9.47
CA ARG A 45 -3.86 -4.63 -8.64
C ARG A 45 -3.83 -4.22 -7.17
N VAL A 46 -4.76 -3.36 -6.76
CA VAL A 46 -4.86 -2.85 -5.40
C VAL A 46 -6.15 -3.31 -4.78
N ARG A 47 -6.04 -3.84 -3.56
CA ARG A 47 -7.18 -4.16 -2.69
C ARG A 47 -7.11 -3.29 -1.45
N TRP A 48 -8.23 -2.69 -1.09
CA TRP A 48 -8.37 -1.97 0.16
C TRP A 48 -8.93 -2.93 1.22
N SER A 49 -8.34 -2.90 2.41
CA SER A 49 -8.91 -3.59 3.56
C SER A 49 -10.26 -2.96 3.95
N SER A 50 -11.14 -3.74 4.58
CA SER A 50 -12.33 -3.17 5.22
C SER A 50 -11.91 -2.09 6.23
N PRO A 51 -12.69 -1.00 6.40
CA PRO A 51 -12.43 0.00 7.42
C PRO A 51 -12.41 -0.62 8.82
N MET A 52 -11.29 -0.47 9.54
CA MET A 52 -11.09 -0.98 10.90
C MET A 52 -11.03 0.18 11.89
N PRO A 53 -11.64 0.07 13.08
CA PRO A 53 -11.55 1.13 14.09
C PRO A 53 -10.12 1.32 14.58
N VAL A 54 -9.71 2.57 14.77
CA VAL A 54 -8.39 2.91 15.32
C VAL A 54 -8.42 2.78 16.84
N PRO A 55 -7.55 1.95 17.45
CA PRO A 55 -7.50 1.82 18.91
C PRO A 55 -7.25 3.17 19.59
N GLY A 56 -8.08 3.51 20.57
CA GLY A 56 -7.99 4.79 21.29
C GLY A 56 -8.73 5.96 20.63
N SER A 57 -9.51 5.70 19.57
CA SER A 57 -10.39 6.68 18.95
C SER A 57 -11.79 6.12 18.74
N ASP A 58 -12.80 6.87 19.16
CA ASP A 58 -14.21 6.44 19.08
C ASP A 58 -14.84 6.66 17.70
N TRP A 59 -14.18 7.44 16.84
CA TRP A 59 -14.74 7.85 15.55
C TRP A 59 -13.81 7.57 14.37
N GLN A 60 -12.52 7.27 14.61
CA GLN A 60 -11.57 7.07 13.53
C GLN A 60 -11.53 5.62 13.07
N TYR A 61 -11.56 5.47 11.75
CA TYR A 61 -11.37 4.23 11.04
C TYR A 61 -10.17 4.36 10.10
N VAL A 62 -9.50 3.23 9.90
CA VAL A 62 -8.38 3.09 8.98
C VAL A 62 -8.66 2.01 7.96
N SER A 63 -8.30 2.27 6.70
CA SER A 63 -8.20 1.24 5.67
C SER A 63 -6.81 1.28 5.05
N MET A 64 -6.24 0.10 4.81
CA MET A 64 -4.91 -0.08 4.24
C MET A 64 -5.01 -0.60 2.81
N MET A 65 -4.19 -0.02 1.95
CA MET A 65 -3.98 -0.48 0.59
C MET A 65 -2.98 -1.64 0.57
N GLU A 66 -3.39 -2.78 0.05
CA GLU A 66 -2.53 -3.93 -0.25
C GLU A 66 -2.44 -4.11 -1.78
N ARG A 67 -1.22 -4.27 -2.29
CA ARG A 67 -1.04 -4.67 -3.69
C ARG A 67 -1.09 -6.18 -3.76
N ASP A 68 -1.89 -6.73 -4.66
CA ASP A 68 -1.81 -8.15 -5.01
C ASP A 68 -0.39 -8.37 -5.57
N ARG A 69 0.47 -9.02 -4.77
CA ARG A 69 1.71 -9.57 -5.31
C ARG A 69 1.25 -10.68 -6.25
N ALA A 70 1.59 -10.56 -7.53
CA ALA A 70 1.50 -11.70 -8.42
C ALA A 70 2.34 -12.80 -7.78
N THR A 71 1.68 -13.82 -7.26
CA THR A 71 2.33 -15.08 -6.93
C THR A 71 2.75 -15.65 -8.28
N GLU A 72 4.03 -15.44 -8.64
CA GLU A 72 4.68 -16.18 -9.73
C GLU A 72 4.77 -17.67 -9.38
#